data_AF-A0A177QY00-F1
#
_entry.id   AF-A0A177QY00-F1
#
_cell.length_a   1.000
_cell.length_b   1.000
_cell.length_c   1.000
_cell.angle_alpha   90.00
_cell.angle_beta   90.00
_cell.angle_gamma   90.00
#
_symmetry.space_group_name_H-M   'P 1'
#
loop_
_entity.id
_entity.type
_entity.pdbx_description
1 polymer ?
#
loop_
_entity_poly.entity_id
_entity_poly.type
_entity_poly.pdbx_seq_one_letter_code
_entity_poly.pdbx_strand_id
1 'polypeptide(L)'
;MGLGYRVFIVRGDEVVAPISQRAFNAFWHGREPGLRKYARQTVSFAMAFYETRNRRPSRCFRIDGLNARVMSSGRMDQQFYNEGLVLAVNMVQPISASGKVARSKAGSVIDARHDFTRRQHEARHHRISHKLQHLILKELGLA
;
A
#
# COMPACT_ATOMS: atom_id res chain seq x y z
N MET A 1 21.75 15.52 4.71
CA MET A 1 20.86 14.62 3.94
C MET A 1 19.55 14.50 4.69
N GLY A 2 18.42 14.53 3.99
CA GLY A 2 17.10 14.33 4.60
C GLY A 2 16.36 13.18 3.93
N LEU A 3 15.39 12.60 4.63
CA LEU A 3 14.46 11.62 4.07
C LEU A 3 13.14 12.31 3.72
N GLY A 4 12.53 11.90 2.61
CA GLY A 4 11.24 12.39 2.17
C GLY A 4 10.43 11.29 1.51
N TYR A 5 9.15 11.57 1.30
CA TYR A 5 8.29 10.70 0.49
C TYR A 5 7.37 11.54 -0.39
N ARG A 6 6.95 10.96 -1.53
CA ARG A 6 5.87 11.51 -2.35
C ARG A 6 4.83 10.43 -2.56
N VAL A 7 3.57 10.85 -2.64
CA VAL A 7 2.47 9.94 -2.88
C VAL A 7 1.84 10.30 -4.23
N PHE A 8 1.53 9.27 -4.99
CA PHE A 8 0.91 9.35 -6.30
C PHE A 8 -0.38 8.56 -6.28
N ILE A 9 -1.43 9.08 -6.88
CA ILE A 9 -2.63 8.31 -7.21
C ILE A 9 -2.33 7.58 -8.51
N VAL A 10 -2.57 6.27 -8.52
CA VAL A 10 -2.25 5.40 -9.66
C VAL A 10 -3.49 4.64 -10.12
N ARG A 11 -3.51 4.28 -11.40
CA ARG A 11 -4.55 3.44 -12.01
C ARG A 11 -3.87 2.47 -12.96
N GLY A 12 -3.78 1.20 -12.55
CA GLY A 12 -2.96 0.23 -13.29
C GLY A 12 -1.51 0.71 -13.36
N ASP A 13 -0.96 0.78 -14.58
CA ASP A 13 0.44 1.18 -14.82
C ASP A 13 0.61 2.69 -15.09
N GLU A 14 -0.36 3.51 -14.67
CA GLU A 14 -0.36 4.95 -14.93
C GLU A 14 -0.36 5.76 -13.64
N VAL A 15 0.45 6.83 -13.64
CA VAL A 15 0.39 7.88 -12.62
C VAL A 15 -0.71 8.85 -13.02
N VAL A 16 -1.78 8.89 -12.22
CA VAL A 16 -2.92 9.78 -12.47
C VAL A 16 -2.61 11.20 -12.02
N ALA A 17 -2.12 11.34 -10.78
CA ALA A 17 -1.76 12.63 -10.22
C ALA A 17 -0.88 12.49 -8.97
N PRO A 18 0.07 13.40 -8.72
CA PRO A 18 0.67 13.56 -7.40
C PRO A 18 -0.38 14.07 -6.39
N ILE A 19 -0.28 13.62 -5.15
CA ILE A 19 -1.05 14.19 -4.03
C ILE A 19 -0.08 14.89 -3.08
N SER A 20 -0.47 16.06 -2.57
CA SER A 20 0.33 16.76 -1.57
C SER A 20 0.40 15.91 -0.29
N GLN A 21 1.56 15.91 0.37
CA GLN A 21 1.73 15.19 1.65
C GLN A 21 0.66 15.60 2.67
N ARG A 22 0.33 16.89 2.73
CA ARG A 22 -0.73 17.40 3.62
C ARG A 22 -2.09 16.77 3.32
N ALA A 23 -2.50 16.75 2.05
CA ALA A 23 -3.78 16.17 1.65
C ALA A 23 -3.81 14.66 1.91
N PHE A 24 -2.70 13.96 1.60
CA PHE A 24 -2.57 12.54 1.89
C PHE A 24 -2.66 12.25 3.39
N ASN A 25 -1.93 12.98 4.23
CA ASN A 25 -1.95 12.77 5.69
C ASN A 25 -3.31 13.09 6.29
N ALA A 26 -3.99 14.14 5.82
CA ALA A 26 -5.33 14.48 6.27
C ALA A 26 -6.34 13.37 5.92
N PHE A 27 -6.23 12.80 4.73
CA PHE A 27 -7.02 11.64 4.31
C PHE A 27 -6.68 10.37 5.13
N TRP A 28 -5.39 10.05 5.24
CA TRP A 28 -4.87 8.84 5.86
C TRP A 28 -5.15 8.77 7.37
N HIS A 29 -5.08 9.91 8.05
CA HIS A 29 -5.44 10.00 9.48
C HIS A 29 -6.93 10.29 9.69
N GLY A 30 -7.74 10.28 8.62
CA GLY A 30 -9.18 10.51 8.68
C GLY A 30 -9.57 11.90 9.19
N ARG A 31 -8.67 12.88 9.24
CA ARG A 31 -8.92 14.20 9.84
C ARG A 31 -9.83 15.06 8.98
N GLU A 32 -9.72 14.95 7.66
CA GLU A 32 -10.50 15.76 6.71
C GLU A 32 -10.98 14.90 5.52
N PRO A 33 -12.11 15.27 4.89
CA PRO A 33 -12.55 14.66 3.63
C PRO A 33 -11.66 15.13 2.46
N GLY A 34 -10.43 14.63 2.41
CA GLY A 34 -9.40 15.06 1.46
C GLY A 34 -9.58 14.54 0.03
N LEU A 35 -10.41 13.50 -0.19
CA LEU A 35 -10.50 12.79 -1.46
C LEU A 35 -11.95 12.65 -1.99
N ARG A 36 -12.78 13.68 -1.82
CA ARG A 36 -14.19 13.67 -2.26
C ARG A 36 -14.41 13.28 -3.73
N LYS A 37 -13.50 13.64 -4.64
CA LYS A 37 -13.56 13.25 -6.06
C LYS A 37 -13.49 11.73 -6.29
N TYR A 38 -13.05 10.97 -5.29
CA TYR A 38 -13.00 9.51 -5.30
C TYR A 38 -14.02 8.89 -4.35
N ALA A 39 -15.05 9.62 -3.93
CA ALA A 39 -16.06 9.10 -3.02
C ALA A 39 -16.66 7.78 -3.53
N ARG A 40 -16.78 6.80 -2.61
CA ARG A 40 -17.25 5.43 -2.87
C ARG A 40 -16.35 4.60 -3.78
N GLN A 41 -15.10 5.01 -4.02
CA GLN A 41 -14.13 4.26 -4.83
C GLN A 41 -13.00 3.69 -3.97
N THR A 42 -12.38 2.62 -4.47
CA THR A 42 -11.07 2.17 -3.98
C THR A 42 -10.00 2.87 -4.81
N VAL A 43 -9.12 3.59 -4.14
CA VAL A 43 -8.03 4.34 -4.75
C VAL A 43 -6.72 3.63 -4.48
N SER A 44 -5.95 3.38 -5.55
CA SER A 44 -4.58 2.90 -5.46
C SER A 44 -3.62 4.07 -5.38
N PHE A 45 -2.65 3.97 -4.48
CA PHE A 45 -1.56 4.92 -4.37
C PHE A 45 -0.22 4.21 -4.48
N ALA A 46 0.77 4.95 -4.99
CA ALA A 46 2.17 4.60 -4.90
C ALA A 46 2.88 5.62 -4.01
N MET A 47 3.60 5.14 -2.99
CA MET A 47 4.35 5.95 -2.05
C MET A 47 5.84 5.73 -2.28
N ALA A 48 6.52 6.74 -2.83
CA ALA A 48 7.94 6.69 -3.10
C ALA A 48 8.72 7.35 -1.96
N PHE A 49 9.67 6.61 -1.37
CA PHE A 49 10.57 7.08 -0.33
C PHE A 49 11.95 7.36 -0.92
N TYR A 50 12.47 8.55 -0.63
CA TYR A 50 13.71 9.04 -1.22
C TYR A 50 14.57 9.82 -0.24
N GLU A 51 15.86 9.82 -0.52
CA GLU A 51 16.83 10.72 0.07
C GLU A 51 16.79 12.06 -0.64
N THR A 52 17.10 13.12 0.10
CA THR A 52 17.20 14.47 -0.41
C THR A 52 18.61 15.02 -0.22
N ARG A 53 19.09 15.68 -1.27
CA ARG A 53 20.30 16.48 -1.30
C ARG A 53 19.94 17.84 -1.87
N ASN A 54 20.31 18.92 -1.19
CA ASN A 54 19.97 20.30 -1.58
C ASN A 54 18.47 20.50 -1.87
N ARG A 55 17.61 19.95 -0.99
CA ARG A 55 16.13 20.00 -1.08
C ARG A 55 15.52 19.32 -2.32
N ARG A 56 16.28 18.55 -3.08
CA ARG A 56 15.79 17.75 -4.23
C ARG A 56 15.96 16.26 -3.97
N PRO A 57 15.09 15.39 -4.50
CA PRO A 57 15.31 13.95 -4.50
C PRO A 57 16.68 13.62 -5.11
N SER A 58 17.46 12.77 -4.44
CA SER A 58 18.76 12.31 -4.93
C SER A 58 18.81 10.80 -5.17
N ARG A 59 18.00 10.03 -4.42
CA ARG A 59 17.91 8.59 -4.55
C ARG A 59 16.57 8.11 -4.04
N CYS A 60 15.83 7.37 -4.85
CA CYS A 60 14.65 6.64 -4.40
C CYS A 60 15.08 5.24 -3.96
N PHE A 61 14.78 4.86 -2.72
CA PHE A 61 15.21 3.57 -2.16
C PHE A 61 14.05 2.59 -1.97
N ARG A 62 12.80 3.05 -2.03
CA ARG A 62 11.62 2.20 -1.86
C ARG A 62 10.38 2.84 -2.48
N ILE A 63 9.53 2.03 -3.12
CA ILE A 63 8.21 2.45 -3.61
C ILE A 63 7.19 1.41 -3.15
N ASP A 64 6.21 1.84 -2.37
CA ASP A 64 5.17 0.98 -1.82
C ASP A 64 3.83 1.22 -2.53
N GLY A 65 3.13 0.13 -2.85
CA GLY A 65 1.75 0.18 -3.33
C GLY A 65 0.76 0.02 -2.17
N LEU A 66 -0.26 0.88 -2.12
CA LEU A 66 -1.30 0.84 -1.11
C LEU A 66 -2.67 1.10 -1.74
N ASN A 67 -3.70 0.42 -1.25
CA ASN A 67 -5.08 0.68 -1.65
C ASN A 67 -5.86 1.20 -0.46
N ALA A 68 -6.64 2.26 -0.65
CA ALA A 68 -7.55 2.77 0.37
C ALA A 68 -8.95 2.94 -0.21
N ARG A 69 -9.95 2.50 0.54
CA ARG A 69 -11.35 2.74 0.20
C ARG A 69 -11.76 4.12 0.72
N VAL A 70 -12.42 4.89 -0.13
CA VAL A 70 -12.90 6.24 0.18
C VAL A 70 -14.40 6.17 0.42
N MET A 71 -14.84 6.60 1.60
CA MET A 71 -16.26 6.65 1.96
C MET A 71 -17.00 7.71 1.14
N SER A 72 -18.34 7.69 1.19
CA SER A 72 -19.20 8.73 0.57
C SER A 72 -18.85 10.14 1.03
N SER A 73 -18.39 10.30 2.27
CA SER A 73 -17.94 11.57 2.84
C SER A 73 -16.58 12.06 2.28
N GLY A 74 -15.86 11.24 1.52
CA GLY A 74 -14.50 11.54 1.04
C GLY A 74 -13.39 11.26 2.06
N ARG A 75 -13.73 10.67 3.23
CA ARG A 75 -12.77 10.20 4.25
C ARG A 75 -12.33 8.77 3.96
N MET A 76 -11.21 8.35 4.54
CA MET A 76 -10.75 6.97 4.48
C MET A 76 -11.69 6.04 5.25
N ASP A 77 -11.97 4.87 4.68
CA ASP A 77 -12.62 3.77 5.38
C ASP A 77 -11.59 3.07 6.28
N GLN A 78 -11.62 3.40 7.57
CA GLN A 78 -10.68 2.87 8.55
C GLN A 78 -10.88 1.36 8.78
N GLN A 79 -12.11 0.86 8.62
CA GLN A 79 -12.40 -0.55 8.77
C GLN A 79 -11.75 -1.34 7.63
N PHE A 80 -11.90 -0.88 6.39
CA PHE A 80 -11.24 -1.47 5.23
C PHE A 80 -9.71 -1.54 5.41
N TYR A 81 -9.11 -0.47 5.94
CA TYR A 81 -7.67 -0.42 6.25
C TYR A 81 -7.28 -1.43 7.34
N ASN A 82 -8.01 -1.47 8.46
CA ASN A 82 -7.74 -2.38 9.56
C ASN A 82 -7.88 -3.85 9.14
N GLU A 83 -8.88 -4.19 8.33
CA GLU A 83 -9.00 -5.53 7.75
C GLU A 83 -7.78 -5.89 6.89
N GLY A 84 -7.25 -4.94 6.11
CA GLY A 84 -6.00 -5.12 5.36
C GLY A 84 -4.81 -5.42 6.27
N LEU A 85 -4.67 -4.70 7.38
CA LEU A 85 -3.62 -4.97 8.38
C LEU A 85 -3.78 -6.36 9.01
N VAL A 86 -5.00 -6.77 9.36
CA VAL A 86 -5.26 -8.11 9.89
C VAL A 86 -4.85 -9.19 8.88
N LEU A 87 -5.17 -9.01 7.59
CA LEU A 87 -4.75 -9.93 6.54
C LEU A 87 -3.21 -9.97 6.40
N ALA A 88 -2.54 -8.82 6.47
CA ALA A 88 -1.08 -8.76 6.42
C ALA A 88 -0.42 -9.45 7.62
N VAL A 89 -0.93 -9.24 8.85
CA VAL A 89 -0.44 -9.91 10.07
C VAL A 89 -0.66 -11.42 9.98
N ASN A 90 -1.82 -11.86 9.50
CA ASN A 90 -2.13 -13.27 9.31
C ASN A 90 -1.26 -13.96 8.25
N MET A 91 -0.63 -13.21 7.33
CA MET A 91 0.38 -13.74 6.41
C MET A 91 1.77 -13.90 7.03
N VAL A 92 2.09 -13.13 8.08
CA VAL A 92 3.41 -13.15 8.72
C VAL A 92 3.45 -14.13 9.90
N GLN A 93 2.30 -14.50 10.48
CA GLN A 93 2.23 -15.55 11.50
C GLN A 93 2.13 -16.95 10.85
N PRO A 94 3.10 -17.82 11.18
CA PRO A 94 2.89 -18.72 12.30
C PRO A 94 4.09 -18.66 13.26
N ILE A 95 4.25 -17.56 14.00
CA ILE A 95 5.32 -17.44 14.99
C ILE A 95 4.66 -17.20 16.35
N SER A 96 4.73 -18.21 17.20
CA SER A 96 4.15 -18.34 18.55
C SER A 96 2.69 -18.79 18.65
N ALA A 97 2.47 -20.08 18.46
CA ALA A 97 1.83 -20.85 19.52
C ALA A 97 2.76 -21.99 19.91
N SER A 98 3.33 -21.93 21.11
CA SER A 98 3.85 -23.10 21.82
C SER A 98 2.67 -24.04 22.13
N GLY A 99 2.17 -24.69 21.10
CA GLY A 99 0.98 -25.51 21.14
C GLY A 99 0.86 -26.25 19.82
N LYS A 100 1.82 -27.15 19.57
CA LYS A 100 1.78 -28.21 18.55
C LYS A 100 1.04 -27.81 17.27
N VAL A 101 1.74 -27.14 16.34
CA VAL A 101 1.36 -27.28 14.92
C VAL A 101 1.59 -28.75 14.59
N ALA A 102 0.50 -29.51 14.46
CA ALA A 102 0.55 -30.86 13.94
C ALA A 102 1.15 -30.77 12.53
N ARG A 103 2.46 -31.02 12.41
CA ARG A 103 3.05 -31.43 11.14
C ARG A 103 2.36 -32.75 10.79
N SER A 104 1.31 -32.69 9.99
CA SER A 104 0.79 -33.88 9.33
C SER A 104 1.92 -34.41 8.45
N LYS A 105 2.46 -35.55 8.86
CA LYS A 105 3.31 -36.37 8.00
C LYS A 105 2.55 -36.65 6.72
N ALA A 106 3.23 -36.46 5.58
CA ALA A 106 2.97 -37.08 4.29
C ALA A 106 1.50 -37.12 3.84
N GLY A 107 1.06 -36.02 3.23
CA GLY A 107 -0.19 -35.95 2.48
C GLY A 107 -0.40 -34.50 2.05
N SER A 108 -0.81 -34.28 0.81
CA SER A 108 -1.07 -32.97 0.19
C SER A 108 -2.17 -32.19 0.93
N VAL A 109 -1.92 -31.75 2.16
CA VAL A 109 -2.80 -30.86 2.92
C VAL A 109 -2.32 -29.45 2.64
N ILE A 110 -2.94 -28.83 1.63
CA ILE A 110 -2.76 -27.41 1.35
C ILE A 110 -3.33 -26.65 2.55
N ASP A 111 -2.55 -25.76 3.16
CA ASP A 111 -3.05 -24.79 4.13
C ASP A 111 -3.92 -23.77 3.38
N ALA A 112 -5.17 -24.16 3.15
CA ALA A 112 -6.14 -23.37 2.41
C ALA A 112 -6.38 -22.00 3.05
N ARG A 113 -6.20 -21.89 4.38
CA ARG A 113 -6.39 -20.63 5.11
C ARG A 113 -5.26 -19.66 4.82
N HIS A 114 -4.02 -20.14 4.85
CA HIS A 114 -2.85 -19.33 4.50
C HIS A 114 -2.88 -18.90 3.02
N ASP A 115 -3.21 -19.82 2.12
CA ASP A 115 -3.31 -19.54 0.69
C ASP A 115 -4.45 -18.58 0.34
N PHE A 116 -5.60 -18.70 0.99
CA PHE A 116 -6.72 -17.78 0.83
C PHE A 116 -6.39 -16.38 1.37
N THR A 117 -5.76 -16.30 2.55
CA THR A 117 -5.31 -15.04 3.15
C THR A 117 -4.29 -14.34 2.26
N ARG A 118 -3.33 -15.10 1.71
CA ARG A 118 -2.34 -14.58 0.73
C ARG A 118 -3.02 -14.02 -0.50
N ARG A 119 -3.95 -14.77 -1.13
CA ARG A 119 -4.68 -14.30 -2.32
C ARG A 119 -5.52 -13.07 -2.02
N GLN A 120 -6.17 -12.99 -0.86
CA GLN A 120 -6.94 -11.82 -0.46
C GLN A 120 -6.05 -10.59 -0.24
N HIS A 121 -4.87 -10.76 0.36
CA HIS A 121 -3.91 -9.68 0.53
C HIS A 121 -3.34 -9.24 -0.84
N GLU A 122 -2.92 -10.16 -1.70
CA GLU A 122 -2.44 -9.83 -3.05
C GLU A 122 -3.50 -9.12 -3.89
N ALA A 123 -4.77 -9.52 -3.79
CA ALA A 123 -5.88 -8.83 -4.44
C ALA A 123 -6.13 -7.43 -3.87
N ARG A 124 -5.81 -7.19 -2.59
CA ARG A 124 -5.98 -5.91 -1.91
C ARG A 124 -4.77 -4.98 -2.04
N HIS A 125 -3.59 -5.44 -2.44
CA HIS A 125 -2.40 -4.62 -2.60
C HIS A 125 -2.02 -4.46 -4.07
N HIS A 126 -2.00 -3.21 -4.55
CA HIS A 126 -1.53 -2.92 -5.89
C HIS A 126 -0.01 -3.20 -5.98
N ARG A 127 0.37 -4.17 -6.82
CA ARG A 127 1.78 -4.42 -7.15
C ARG A 127 2.28 -3.30 -8.07
N ILE A 128 3.38 -2.67 -7.68
CA ILE A 128 4.05 -1.68 -8.50
C ILE A 128 4.74 -2.41 -9.66
N SER A 129 4.27 -2.19 -10.89
CA SER A 129 4.93 -2.72 -12.08
C SER A 129 6.23 -1.96 -12.38
N HIS A 130 7.11 -2.56 -13.17
CA HIS A 130 8.34 -1.90 -13.61
C HIS A 130 8.05 -0.61 -14.40
N LYS A 131 6.99 -0.60 -15.21
CA LYS A 131 6.54 0.57 -15.96
C LYS A 131 6.11 1.69 -15.01
N LEU A 132 5.27 1.38 -14.02
CA LEU A 132 4.82 2.35 -13.03
C LEU A 132 5.99 2.88 -12.18
N GLN A 133 6.92 2.01 -11.80
CA GLN A 133 8.13 2.39 -11.09
C GLN A 133 8.95 3.41 -11.88
N HIS A 134 9.17 3.17 -13.17
CA HIS A 134 9.90 4.09 -14.05
C HIS A 134 9.21 5.45 -14.15
N LEU A 135 7.88 5.47 -14.31
CA LEU A 135 7.11 6.72 -14.33
C LEU A 135 7.25 7.52 -13.02
N ILE A 136 7.18 6.84 -11.87
CA ILE A 136 7.37 7.47 -10.56
C ILE A 136 8.78 8.06 -10.43
N LEU A 137 9.81 7.34 -10.89
CA LEU A 137 11.18 7.85 -10.86
C LEU A 137 11.36 9.08 -11.76
N LYS A 138 10.71 9.09 -12.93
CA LYS A 138 10.68 10.26 -13.83
C LYS A 138 10.03 11.48 -13.16
N GLU A 139 8.90 11.28 -12.47
CA GLU A 139 8.24 12.34 -11.67
C GLU A 139 9.09 12.85 -10.50
N LEU A 140 10.03 12.04 -10.02
CA LEU A 140 11.02 12.43 -9.00
C LEU A 140 12.27 13.10 -9.60
N GLY A 141 12.44 13.10 -10.93
CA GLY A 141 13.65 13.58 -11.61
C GLY A 141 14.85 12.68 -11.41
N LEU A 142 14.62 11.37 -11.24
CA LEU A 142 15.64 10.35 -10.96
C LEU A 142 15.83 9.33 -12.09
N ALA A 143 15.04 9.45 -13.17
CA ALA A 143 15.08 8.60 -14.36
C ALA A 143 15.05 9.44 -15.63
#